data_AF-A0A937B8N3-F1
#
_entry.id   AF-A0A937B8N3-F1
#
_cell.length_a   1.000
_cell.length_b   1.000
_cell.length_c   1.000
_cell.angle_alpha   90.00
_cell.angle_beta   90.00
_cell.angle_gamma   90.00
#
_symmetry.space_group_name_H-M   'P 1'
#
loop_
_entity.id
_entity.type
_entity.pdbx_description
1 polymer ?
#
loop_
_entity_poly.entity_id
_entity_poly.type
_entity_poly.pdbx_seq_one_letter_code
_entity_poly.pdbx_strand_id
1 'polypeptide(L)'
;MKSKLLNLLLIMTSLFGYMEWGGGNHLFLFQAEGQVLAKMFTDPMSVLHPFTVLPIIGQLLLLITLFQKPPSKILTYAGIAGLGILLSFIFLAGALSTNFKIMLTAIPFLVIAVITIWHYRRL
;
A
#
# COMPACT_ATOMS: atom_id res chain seq x y z
N MET A 1 15.54 14.36 6.53
CA MET A 1 15.97 13.10 5.86
C MET A 1 15.20 11.88 6.37
N LYS A 2 15.06 11.68 7.70
CA LYS A 2 14.30 10.56 8.30
C LYS A 2 12.88 10.37 7.71
N SER A 3 12.11 11.45 7.56
CA SER A 3 10.75 11.37 7.02
C SER A 3 10.67 10.88 5.57
N LYS A 4 11.68 11.20 4.72
CA LYS A 4 11.73 10.71 3.33
C LYS A 4 12.04 9.22 3.28
N LEU A 5 12.94 8.76 4.16
CA LEU A 5 13.25 7.33 4.28
C LEU A 5 12.00 6.53 4.71
N LEU A 6 11.25 7.03 5.68
CA LEU A 6 10.00 6.41 6.12
C LEU A 6 8.96 6.34 4.99
N ASN A 7 8.78 7.43 4.24
CA ASN A 7 7.86 7.44 3.11
C ASN A 7 8.30 6.51 1.98
N LEU A 8 9.61 6.38 1.74
CA LEU A 8 10.15 5.40 0.80
C LEU A 8 9.90 3.96 1.27
N LEU A 9 10.12 3.67 2.55
CA LEU A 9 9.84 2.35 3.12
C LEU A 9 8.36 2.00 3.04
N LEU A 10 7.45 2.96 3.21
CA LEU A 10 6.01 2.76 3.01
C LEU A 10 5.69 2.31 1.58
N ILE A 11 6.27 2.96 0.57
CA ILE A 11 6.08 2.59 -0.83
C ILE A 11 6.63 1.18 -1.10
N MET A 12 7.84 0.89 -0.64
CA MET A 12 8.47 -0.41 -0.88
C MET A 12 7.73 -1.55 -0.20
N THR A 13 7.30 -1.36 1.05
CA THR A 13 6.61 -2.39 1.81
C THR A 13 5.17 -2.59 1.36
N SER A 14 4.51 -1.58 0.78
CA SER A 14 3.15 -1.74 0.24
C SER A 14 3.11 -2.70 -0.94
N LEU A 15 4.19 -2.81 -1.71
CA LEU A 15 4.30 -3.67 -2.90
C LEU A 15 4.41 -5.17 -2.57
N PHE A 16 4.78 -5.51 -1.34
CA PHE A 16 5.05 -6.89 -0.94
C PHE A 16 3.81 -7.66 -0.47
N GLY A 17 2.64 -7.02 -0.32
CA GLY A 17 1.43 -7.71 0.11
C GLY A 17 1.10 -8.88 -0.82
N TYR A 18 0.93 -10.07 -0.24
CA TYR A 18 0.58 -11.28 -0.97
C TYR A 18 -0.91 -11.57 -0.80
N MET A 19 -1.59 -11.88 -1.91
CA MET A 19 -3.00 -12.25 -1.95
C MET A 19 -3.13 -13.64 -2.54
N GLU A 20 -3.96 -14.48 -1.92
CA GLU A 20 -4.27 -15.82 -2.39
C GLU A 20 -5.77 -16.06 -2.22
N TRP A 21 -6.39 -16.66 -3.24
CA TRP A 21 -7.82 -16.97 -3.24
C TRP A 21 -8.07 -18.29 -4.01
N GLY A 22 -9.34 -18.70 -4.06
CA GLY A 22 -9.75 -20.01 -4.57
C GLY A 22 -9.19 -20.37 -5.96
N GLY A 23 -9.01 -21.67 -6.19
CA GLY A 23 -8.51 -22.20 -7.46
C GLY A 23 -6.97 -22.15 -7.61
N GLY A 24 -6.23 -22.03 -6.51
CA GLY A 24 -4.76 -21.95 -6.54
C GLY A 24 -4.23 -20.61 -7.06
N ASN A 25 -5.09 -19.59 -7.13
CA ASN A 25 -4.72 -18.28 -7.62
C ASN A 25 -3.99 -17.49 -6.52
N HIS A 26 -2.87 -16.90 -6.88
CA HIS A 26 -2.09 -16.05 -5.99
C HIS A 26 -1.42 -14.92 -6.78
N LEU A 27 -1.31 -13.75 -6.15
CA LEU A 27 -0.60 -12.60 -6.71
C LEU A 27 0.00 -11.74 -5.60
N PHE A 28 1.15 -11.15 -5.88
CA PHE A 28 1.65 -10.03 -5.09
C PHE A 28 1.04 -8.70 -5.55
N LEU A 29 1.00 -7.72 -4.66
CA LEU A 29 0.45 -6.40 -4.97
C LEU A 29 1.18 -5.70 -6.10
N PHE A 30 2.51 -5.81 -6.20
CA PHE A 30 3.22 -5.26 -7.36
C PHE A 30 2.77 -5.89 -8.70
N GLN A 31 2.39 -7.17 -8.69
CA GLN A 31 1.86 -7.86 -9.89
C GLN A 31 0.44 -7.40 -10.19
N ALA A 32 -0.39 -7.28 -9.16
CA ALA A 32 -1.76 -6.79 -9.29
C ALA A 32 -1.78 -5.34 -9.81
N GLU A 33 -0.93 -4.47 -9.27
CA GLU A 33 -0.74 -3.09 -9.75
C GLU A 33 -0.28 -3.08 -11.21
N GLY A 34 0.70 -3.90 -11.58
CA GLY A 34 1.15 -4.03 -12.98
C GLY A 34 0.02 -4.43 -13.94
N GLN A 35 -0.84 -5.37 -13.53
CA GLN A 35 -2.02 -5.77 -14.30
C GLN A 35 -3.05 -4.65 -14.42
N VAL A 36 -3.29 -3.90 -13.33
CA VAL A 36 -4.19 -2.74 -13.32
C VAL A 36 -3.66 -1.63 -14.23
N LEU A 37 -2.37 -1.32 -14.15
CA LEU A 37 -1.72 -0.34 -15.01
C LEU A 37 -1.84 -0.73 -16.49
N ALA A 38 -1.60 -1.99 -16.83
CA ALA A 38 -1.76 -2.47 -18.20
C ALA A 38 -3.22 -2.38 -18.68
N LYS A 39 -4.18 -2.79 -17.84
CA LYS A 39 -5.61 -2.72 -18.14
C LYS A 39 -6.15 -1.29 -18.24
N MET A 40 -5.55 -0.31 -17.55
CA MET A 40 -5.96 1.10 -17.72
C MET A 40 -5.82 1.59 -19.17
N PHE A 41 -4.89 1.04 -19.96
CA PHE A 41 -4.70 1.42 -21.36
C PHE A 41 -5.61 0.68 -22.34
N THR A 42 -6.20 -0.45 -21.94
CA THR A 42 -7.02 -1.30 -22.82
C THR A 42 -8.50 -1.27 -22.46
N ASP A 43 -8.83 -1.25 -21.17
CA ASP A 43 -10.19 -1.19 -20.63
C ASP A 43 -10.21 -0.45 -19.27
N PRO A 44 -10.14 0.89 -19.28
CA PRO A 44 -10.04 1.70 -18.06
C PRO A 44 -11.25 1.58 -17.14
N MET A 45 -12.44 1.30 -17.68
CA MET A 45 -13.65 1.18 -16.86
C MET A 45 -13.60 -0.06 -15.96
N SER A 46 -12.97 -1.14 -16.42
CA SER A 46 -12.84 -2.39 -15.66
C SER A 46 -11.96 -2.29 -14.41
N VAL A 47 -11.13 -1.26 -14.31
CA VAL A 47 -10.16 -1.07 -13.22
C VAL A 47 -10.52 0.05 -12.26
N LEU A 48 -11.65 0.74 -12.47
CA LEU A 48 -12.18 1.75 -11.56
C LEU A 48 -12.88 1.11 -10.36
N HIS A 49 -12.09 0.64 -9.41
CA HIS A 49 -12.57 0.08 -8.14
C HIS A 49 -11.88 0.79 -6.96
N PRO A 50 -12.56 1.01 -5.82
CA PRO A 50 -11.93 1.64 -4.66
C PRO A 50 -10.62 0.96 -4.22
N PHE A 51 -10.59 -0.38 -4.19
CA PHE A 51 -9.39 -1.15 -3.83
C PHE A 51 -8.28 -1.21 -4.90
N THR A 52 -8.48 -0.62 -6.08
CA THR A 52 -7.41 -0.45 -7.08
C THR A 52 -6.96 1.01 -7.14
N VAL A 53 -7.92 1.94 -7.15
CA VAL A 53 -7.65 3.38 -7.29
C VAL A 53 -7.04 3.96 -6.01
N LEU A 54 -7.58 3.62 -4.84
CA LEU A 54 -7.13 4.19 -3.57
C LEU A 54 -5.66 3.84 -3.23
N PRO A 55 -5.19 2.59 -3.40
CA PRO A 55 -3.78 2.24 -3.23
C PRO A 55 -2.85 2.98 -4.20
N ILE A 56 -3.21 3.06 -5.49
CA ILE A 56 -2.39 3.74 -6.51
C ILE A 56 -2.26 5.22 -6.18
N ILE A 57 -3.36 5.89 -5.82
CA ILE A 57 -3.32 7.28 -5.36
C ILE A 57 -2.45 7.39 -4.10
N GLY A 58 -2.59 6.46 -3.16
CA GLY A 58 -1.79 6.45 -1.93
C GLY A 58 -0.28 6.37 -2.20
N GLN A 59 0.16 5.50 -3.10
CA GLN A 59 1.55 5.41 -3.54
C GLN A 59 2.02 6.69 -4.25
N LEU A 60 1.20 7.27 -5.13
CA LEU A 60 1.53 8.52 -5.83
C LEU A 60 1.71 9.67 -4.83
N LEU A 61 0.83 9.80 -3.84
CA LEU A 61 0.95 10.81 -2.79
C LEU A 61 2.25 10.66 -2.00
N LEU A 62 2.60 9.44 -1.60
CA LEU A 62 3.87 9.16 -0.92
C LEU A 62 5.07 9.46 -1.82
N LEU A 63 5.01 9.11 -3.11
CA LEU A 63 6.06 9.40 -4.07
C LEU A 63 6.30 10.91 -4.21
N ILE A 64 5.24 11.71 -4.32
CA ILE A 64 5.31 13.18 -4.38
C ILE A 64 6.04 13.73 -3.14
N THR A 65 5.77 13.19 -1.95
CA THR A 65 6.42 13.67 -0.72
C THR A 65 7.94 13.50 -0.71
N LEU A 66 8.49 12.55 -1.48
CA LEU A 66 9.95 12.33 -1.56
C LEU A 66 10.67 13.51 -2.19
N PHE A 67 9.99 14.28 -3.04
CA PHE A 67 10.56 15.45 -3.73
C PHE A 67 10.33 16.78 -2.98
N GLN A 68 9.51 16.79 -1.93
CA GLN A 68 9.22 18.00 -1.13
C GLN A 68 10.32 18.30 -0.08
N LYS A 69 10.50 19.59 0.25
CA LYS A 69 11.35 20.07 1.35
C LYS A 69 10.56 21.11 2.16
N PRO A 70 9.96 20.76 3.33
CA PRO A 70 9.89 19.44 3.97
C PRO A 70 8.79 18.54 3.37
N PRO A 71 8.84 17.20 3.58
CA PRO A 71 7.74 16.29 3.22
C PRO A 71 6.43 16.68 3.91
N SER A 72 5.34 16.77 3.15
CA SER A 72 4.03 17.13 3.71
C SER A 72 3.45 16.03 4.60
N LYS A 73 3.08 16.39 5.84
CA LYS A 73 2.41 15.50 6.79
C LYS A 73 1.05 15.03 6.25
N ILE A 74 0.29 15.93 5.63
CA ILE A 74 -1.05 15.64 5.09
C ILE A 74 -0.97 14.61 3.96
N LEU A 75 -0.06 14.81 3.00
CA LEU A 75 0.12 13.87 1.89
C LEU A 75 0.60 12.50 2.40
N THR A 76 1.45 12.50 3.43
CA THR A 76 1.91 11.25 4.05
C THR A 76 0.76 10.50 4.73
N TYR A 77 -0.07 11.18 5.52
CA TYR A 77 -1.22 10.55 6.16
C TYR A 77 -2.27 10.08 5.16
N ALA A 78 -2.55 10.86 4.11
CA ALA A 78 -3.45 10.46 3.04
C ALA A 78 -2.90 9.22 2.28
N GLY A 79 -1.59 9.19 2.01
CA GLY A 79 -0.92 8.03 1.42
C GLY A 79 -1.01 6.78 2.29
N ILE A 80 -0.73 6.91 3.59
CA ILE A 80 -0.87 5.83 4.57
C ILE A 80 -2.32 5.36 4.67
N ALA A 81 -3.30 6.26 4.67
CA ALA A 81 -4.71 5.88 4.76
C ALA A 81 -5.14 5.07 3.52
N GLY A 82 -4.76 5.53 2.31
CA GLY A 82 -5.14 4.87 1.08
C GLY A 82 -4.57 3.45 0.95
N LEU A 83 -3.30 3.27 1.27
CA LEU A 83 -2.64 1.96 1.26
C LEU A 83 -3.01 1.11 2.48
N GLY A 84 -3.13 1.74 3.65
CA GLY A 84 -3.40 1.08 4.92
C GLY A 84 -4.79 0.46 4.97
N ILE A 85 -5.78 1.05 4.32
CA ILE A 85 -7.08 0.40 4.14
C ILE A 85 -6.89 -0.94 3.43
N LEU A 86 -6.28 -0.96 2.23
CA LEU A 86 -6.08 -2.21 1.48
C LEU A 86 -5.25 -3.23 2.27
N LEU A 87 -4.09 -2.84 2.80
CA LEU A 87 -3.17 -3.74 3.49
C LEU A 87 -3.76 -4.28 4.81
N SER A 88 -4.59 -3.50 5.50
CA SER A 88 -5.33 -3.98 6.68
C SER A 88 -6.40 -4.99 6.28
N PHE A 89 -7.10 -4.78 5.16
CA PHE A 89 -8.05 -5.76 4.62
C PHE A 89 -7.36 -7.06 4.21
N ILE A 90 -6.19 -6.98 3.57
CA ILE A 90 -5.39 -8.16 3.22
C ILE A 90 -4.93 -8.90 4.48
N PHE A 91 -4.42 -8.18 5.48
CA PHE A 91 -4.04 -8.78 6.76
C PHE A 91 -5.23 -9.47 7.43
N LEU A 92 -6.40 -8.82 7.47
CA LEU A 92 -7.63 -9.40 8.00
C LEU A 92 -8.07 -10.64 7.23
N ALA A 93 -8.00 -10.61 5.90
CA ALA A 93 -8.29 -11.78 5.05
C ALA A 93 -7.35 -12.95 5.35
N GLY A 94 -6.06 -12.67 5.55
CA GLY A 94 -5.08 -13.67 5.99
C GLY A 94 -5.42 -14.26 7.36
N ALA A 95 -5.84 -13.42 8.31
CA ALA A 95 -6.23 -13.87 9.64
C ALA A 95 -7.49 -14.75 9.62
N LEU A 96 -8.52 -14.32 8.89
CA LEU A 96 -9.79 -15.06 8.76
C LEU A 96 -9.63 -16.38 8.00
N SER A 97 -8.71 -16.45 7.05
CA SER A 97 -8.39 -17.67 6.30
C SER A 97 -7.30 -18.53 6.97
N THR A 98 -6.77 -18.12 8.13
CA THR A 98 -5.60 -18.73 8.78
C THR A 98 -4.37 -18.87 7.86
N ASN A 99 -4.28 -18.02 6.83
CA ASN A 99 -3.17 -18.00 5.89
C ASN A 99 -2.08 -17.03 6.38
N PHE A 100 -1.09 -17.58 7.09
CA PHE A 100 0.04 -16.82 7.61
C PHE A 100 0.88 -16.15 6.53
N LYS A 101 0.91 -16.66 5.29
CA LYS A 101 1.68 -16.03 4.20
C LYS A 101 1.09 -14.66 3.84
N ILE A 102 -0.24 -14.58 3.72
CA ILE A 102 -0.96 -13.32 3.47
C ILE A 102 -0.71 -12.35 4.64
N MET A 103 -0.82 -12.82 5.89
CA MET A 103 -0.61 -11.97 7.06
C MET A 103 0.82 -11.43 7.14
N LEU A 104 1.82 -12.30 7.06
CA LEU A 104 3.23 -11.95 7.25
C LEU A 104 3.73 -10.95 6.20
N THR A 105 3.19 -10.99 4.99
CA THR A 105 3.57 -10.06 3.92
C THR A 105 2.93 -8.69 4.05
N ALA A 106 1.79 -8.56 4.74
CA ALA A 106 1.16 -7.28 5.04
C ALA A 106 1.79 -6.56 6.26
N ILE A 107 2.36 -7.31 7.21
CA ILE A 107 2.96 -6.78 8.45
C ILE A 107 4.03 -5.70 8.21
N PRO A 108 5.01 -5.86 7.30
CA PRO A 108 6.04 -4.85 7.08
C PRO A 108 5.46 -3.46 6.81
N PHE A 109 4.43 -3.37 5.96
CA PHE A 109 3.77 -2.10 5.69
C PHE A 109 3.07 -1.54 6.94
N LEU A 110 2.29 -2.37 7.66
CA LEU A 110 1.56 -1.93 8.85
C LEU A 110 2.50 -1.41 9.94
N VAL A 111 3.64 -2.09 10.15
CA VAL A 111 4.66 -1.66 11.12
C VAL A 111 5.26 -0.33 10.72
N ILE A 112 5.69 -0.17 9.46
CA ILE A 112 6.26 1.10 8.99
C ILE A 112 5.21 2.22 9.02
N ALA A 113 3.93 1.93 8.75
CA ALA A 113 2.85 2.90 8.87
C ALA A 113 2.71 3.43 10.29
N VAL A 114 2.68 2.55 11.30
CA VAL A 114 2.61 2.94 12.72
C VAL A 114 3.84 3.77 13.13
N ILE A 115 5.05 3.31 12.78
CA ILE A 115 6.30 4.03 13.07
C ILE A 115 6.28 5.42 12.42
N THR A 116 5.83 5.52 11.17
CA THR A 116 5.76 6.79 10.45
C THR A 116 4.77 7.74 11.10
N ILE A 117 3.58 7.27 11.48
CA ILE A 117 2.59 8.09 12.18
C ILE A 117 3.16 8.61 13.51
N TRP A 118 3.82 7.76 14.30
CA TRP A 118 4.43 8.17 15.55
C TRP A 118 5.55 9.21 15.35
N HIS A 119 6.38 9.03 14.32
CA HIS A 119 7.42 9.98 13.96
C HIS A 119 6.84 11.37 13.64
N TYR A 120 5.78 11.45 12.84
CA TYR A 120 5.16 12.72 12.45
C TYR A 120 4.31 13.38 13.55
N ARG A 121 3.82 12.61 14.53
CA ARG A 121 3.14 13.16 15.73
C ARG A 121 4.10 13.82 16.72
N ARG A 122 5.38 13.43 16.71
CA ARG A 122 6.43 13.99 17.59
C ARG A 122 7.14 15.21 17.00
N LEU A 123 6.95 15.45 15.70
CA LEU A 123 7.40 16.63 14.96
C LEU A 123 6.31 17.68 14.90
#